data_AF-A0A2W6WVQ4-F1
#
_entry.id   AF-A0A2W6WVQ4-F1
#
_cell.length_a   1.000
_cell.length_b   1.000
_cell.length_c   1.000
_cell.angle_alpha   90.00
_cell.angle_beta   90.00
_cell.angle_gamma   90.00
#
_symmetry.space_group_name_H-M   'P 1'
#
loop_
_entity.id
_entity.type
_entity.pdbx_description
1 polymer ?
#
loop_
_entity_poly.entity_id
_entity_poly.type
_entity_poly.pdbx_seq_one_letter_code
_entity_poly.pdbx_strand_id
1 'polypeptide(L)'
;MAQKKTKQLEGQNARSVAQKARRARELSKISELADANLNPTDEWRAIRPEHIEAIKTRIIGGDTLPNICRALGINEASFTRHAHENPELLKDYLDWKSFGTHALWDRLFGMIDDTVMSGQDKMFAFKVISAYTGKINPDIYGERSKVDHNVTVQPVAMPDWSFGQVIDVKPIEDKTDPDDGEFEG
;
A
#
# COMPACT_ATOMS: atom_id res chain seq x y z
N MET A 1 19.02 37.90 -38.01
CA MET A 1 18.84 37.39 -36.63
C MET A 1 18.23 36.00 -36.72
N ALA A 2 19.03 34.94 -36.56
CA ALA A 2 18.57 33.57 -36.75
C ALA A 2 17.94 33.02 -35.46
N GLN A 3 16.65 32.68 -35.51
CA GLN A 3 15.96 31.99 -34.42
C GLN A 3 16.58 30.60 -34.23
N LYS A 4 17.16 30.37 -33.05
CA LYS A 4 17.76 29.11 -32.65
C LYS A 4 16.61 28.14 -32.33
N LYS A 5 16.27 27.25 -33.28
CA LYS A 5 15.32 26.15 -33.04
C LYS A 5 15.81 25.33 -31.84
N THR A 6 15.05 25.35 -30.75
CA THR A 6 15.25 24.49 -29.58
C THR A 6 14.97 23.04 -30.00
N LYS A 7 16.02 22.22 -30.05
CA LYS A 7 15.88 20.78 -30.30
C LYS A 7 15.19 20.15 -29.08
N GLN A 8 14.03 19.55 -29.29
CA GLN A 8 13.38 18.70 -28.30
C GLN A 8 14.29 17.52 -27.95
N LEU A 9 14.42 17.23 -26.65
CA LEU A 9 15.22 16.11 -26.16
C LEU A 9 14.39 14.83 -26.23
N GLU A 10 14.56 14.05 -27.30
CA GLU A 10 14.06 12.68 -27.35
C GLU A 10 14.74 11.81 -26.26
N GLY A 11 14.00 10.88 -25.68
CA GLY A 11 14.35 10.19 -24.42
C GLY A 11 15.72 9.48 -24.36
N GLN A 12 16.30 9.08 -25.51
CA GLN A 12 17.66 8.51 -25.55
C GLN A 12 18.75 9.60 -25.40
N ASN A 13 18.49 10.82 -25.85
CA ASN A 13 19.41 11.95 -25.68
C ASN A 13 19.40 12.50 -24.25
N ALA A 14 18.28 12.41 -23.54
CA ALA A 14 18.20 12.84 -22.14
C ALA A 14 19.08 11.99 -21.20
N ARG A 15 19.08 10.66 -21.39
CA ARG A 15 19.89 9.73 -20.58
C ARG A 15 21.40 9.90 -20.82
N SER A 16 21.82 10.15 -22.07
CA SER A 16 23.24 10.33 -22.40
C SER A 16 23.78 11.69 -21.95
N VAL A 17 22.94 12.73 -21.87
CA VAL A 17 23.29 14.04 -21.31
C VAL A 17 23.38 13.99 -19.78
N ALA A 18 22.47 13.27 -19.11
CA ALA A 18 22.52 13.07 -17.66
C ALA A 18 23.78 12.28 -17.21
N GLN A 19 24.20 11.27 -17.98
CA GLN A 19 25.43 10.52 -17.69
C GLN A 19 26.72 11.33 -17.93
N LYS A 20 26.68 12.37 -18.78
CA LYS A 20 27.86 13.21 -19.09
C LYS A 20 28.02 14.43 -18.19
N ALA A 21 27.01 14.79 -17.39
CA ALA A 21 27.08 15.94 -16.48
C ALA A 21 27.94 15.61 -15.25
N ARG A 22 29.19 16.08 -15.24
CA ARG A 22 30.17 15.82 -14.14
C ARG A 22 30.33 16.99 -13.18
N ARG A 23 29.65 18.13 -13.40
CA ARG A 23 29.77 19.34 -12.55
C ARG A 23 28.39 19.86 -12.13
N ALA A 24 28.28 20.36 -10.89
CA ALA A 24 27.03 20.84 -10.30
C ALA A 24 26.29 21.89 -11.15
N ARG A 25 27.02 22.73 -11.90
CA ARG A 25 26.45 23.74 -12.83
C ARG A 25 25.81 23.15 -14.10
N GLU A 26 26.17 21.93 -14.48
CA GLU A 26 25.57 21.25 -15.63
C GLU A 26 24.30 20.50 -15.20
N LEU A 27 24.28 19.96 -13.98
CA LEU A 27 23.08 19.39 -13.37
C LEU A 27 22.01 20.45 -13.15
N SER A 28 22.36 21.66 -12.69
CA SER A 28 21.38 22.76 -12.53
C SER A 28 20.79 23.20 -13.87
N LYS A 29 21.59 23.18 -14.95
CA LYS A 29 21.09 23.48 -16.30
C LYS A 29 20.20 22.38 -16.85
N ILE A 30 20.45 21.12 -16.48
CA ILE A 30 19.57 20.00 -16.84
C ILE A 30 18.25 20.10 -16.07
N SER A 31 18.27 20.44 -14.78
CA SER A 31 17.03 20.68 -14.03
C SER A 31 16.26 21.87 -14.57
N GLU A 32 16.92 23.01 -14.86
CA GLU A 32 16.29 24.18 -15.47
C GLU A 32 15.71 23.88 -16.86
N LEU A 33 16.36 23.03 -17.67
CA LEU A 33 15.84 22.59 -18.97
C LEU A 33 14.73 21.52 -18.84
N ALA A 34 14.74 20.72 -17.78
CA ALA A 34 13.64 19.81 -17.46
C ALA A 34 12.41 20.60 -16.99
N ASP A 35 12.60 21.59 -16.13
CA ASP A 35 11.56 22.51 -15.65
C ASP A 35 11.01 23.39 -16.77
N ALA A 36 11.85 23.82 -17.73
CA ALA A 36 11.39 24.57 -18.89
C ALA A 36 10.69 23.71 -19.96
N ASN A 37 10.90 22.39 -19.96
CA ASN A 37 10.19 21.44 -20.85
C ASN A 37 9.01 20.75 -20.15
N LEU A 38 8.86 20.93 -18.84
CA LEU A 38 7.58 20.77 -18.16
C LEU A 38 6.69 21.90 -18.67
N ASN A 39 6.06 21.70 -19.82
CA ASN A 39 4.88 22.47 -20.14
C ASN A 39 3.96 22.32 -18.91
N PRO A 40 3.55 23.41 -18.25
CA PRO A 40 2.40 23.33 -17.38
C PRO A 40 1.25 23.06 -18.34
N THR A 41 1.00 21.79 -18.64
CA THR A 41 -0.17 21.41 -19.40
C THR A 41 -1.31 21.98 -18.57
N ASP A 42 -2.07 22.89 -19.15
CA ASP A 42 -3.38 23.36 -18.71
C ASP A 42 -4.41 22.19 -18.53
N GLU A 43 -3.94 20.95 -18.41
CA GLU A 43 -4.64 19.67 -18.33
C GLU A 43 -4.47 19.00 -16.97
N TRP A 44 -4.18 19.78 -15.93
CA TRP A 44 -4.72 19.47 -14.62
C TRP A 44 -6.24 19.69 -14.74
N ARG A 45 -6.94 18.79 -15.44
CA ARG A 45 -8.39 18.86 -15.59
C ARG A 45 -8.94 19.03 -14.18
N ALA A 46 -9.56 20.17 -13.91
CA ALA A 46 -10.20 20.41 -12.62
C ALA A 46 -11.08 19.20 -12.34
N ILE A 47 -10.87 18.58 -11.18
CA ILE A 47 -11.56 17.34 -10.86
C ILE A 47 -13.01 17.70 -10.64
N ARG A 48 -13.84 17.32 -11.60
CA ARG A 48 -15.27 17.51 -11.52
C ARG A 48 -15.87 16.51 -10.53
N PRO A 49 -17.00 16.85 -9.88
CA PRO A 49 -17.72 15.93 -9.01
C PRO A 49 -18.06 14.59 -9.69
N GLU A 50 -18.40 14.62 -10.99
CA GLU A 50 -18.65 13.43 -11.81
C GLU A 50 -17.47 12.46 -11.84
N HIS A 51 -16.24 12.98 -11.80
CA HIS A 51 -15.04 12.15 -11.77
C HIS A 51 -14.87 11.47 -10.41
N ILE A 52 -15.24 12.15 -9.33
CA ILE A 52 -15.18 11.59 -7.97
C ILE A 52 -16.18 10.45 -7.84
N GLU A 53 -17.41 10.61 -8.33
CA GLU A 53 -18.41 9.54 -8.32
C GLU A 53 -17.96 8.34 -9.15
N ALA A 54 -17.44 8.55 -10.36
CA ALA A 54 -16.92 7.48 -11.20
C ALA A 54 -15.76 6.73 -10.54
N ILE A 55 -14.86 7.46 -9.85
CA ILE A 55 -13.76 6.87 -9.07
C ILE A 55 -14.30 6.05 -7.92
N LYS A 56 -15.24 6.59 -7.13
CA LYS A 56 -15.90 5.89 -6.02
C LYS A 56 -16.47 4.54 -6.46
N THR A 57 -17.33 4.53 -7.48
CA THR A 57 -18.00 3.30 -7.93
C THR A 57 -17.01 2.25 -8.41
N ARG A 58 -15.98 2.66 -9.16
CA ARG A 58 -15.01 1.71 -9.72
C ARG A 58 -14.02 1.18 -8.68
N ILE A 59 -13.60 2.00 -7.72
CA ILE A 59 -12.73 1.55 -6.62
C ILE A 59 -13.48 0.53 -5.76
N ILE A 60 -14.74 0.80 -5.42
CA ILE A 60 -15.57 -0.16 -4.68
C ILE A 60 -15.72 -1.47 -5.48
N GLY A 61 -15.80 -1.37 -6.81
CA GLY A 61 -15.78 -2.54 -7.71
C GLY A 61 -14.43 -3.26 -7.82
N GLY A 62 -13.40 -2.83 -7.11
CA GLY A 62 -12.07 -3.45 -7.10
C GLY A 62 -11.15 -3.03 -8.27
N ASP A 63 -11.47 -1.95 -8.98
CA ASP A 63 -10.57 -1.40 -10.00
C ASP A 63 -9.52 -0.48 -9.37
N THR A 64 -8.36 -0.34 -10.02
CA THR A 64 -7.23 0.42 -9.47
C THR A 64 -7.30 1.89 -9.88
N LEU A 65 -6.90 2.80 -9.00
CA LEU A 65 -6.88 4.24 -9.29
C LEU A 65 -6.13 4.57 -10.61
N PRO A 66 -4.94 4.01 -10.91
CA PRO A 66 -4.26 4.26 -12.18
C PRO A 66 -5.09 3.87 -13.41
N ASN A 67 -5.80 2.74 -13.36
CA ASN A 67 -6.65 2.30 -14.46
C ASN A 67 -7.86 3.21 -14.65
N ILE A 68 -8.48 3.62 -13.55
CA ILE A 68 -9.64 4.53 -13.57
C ILE A 68 -9.21 5.90 -14.11
N CYS A 69 -8.11 6.46 -13.60
CA CYS A 69 -7.56 7.73 -14.07
C CYS A 69 -7.19 7.69 -15.56
N ARG A 70 -6.58 6.59 -16.03
CA ARG A 70 -6.29 6.38 -17.45
C ARG A 70 -7.57 6.35 -18.30
N ALA A 71 -8.63 5.69 -17.83
CA ALA A 71 -9.91 5.61 -18.53
C ALA A 71 -10.66 6.96 -18.57
N LEU A 72 -10.53 7.77 -17.52
CA LEU A 72 -11.16 9.10 -17.43
C LEU A 72 -10.31 10.20 -18.10
N GLY A 73 -9.07 9.90 -18.50
CA GLY A 73 -8.13 10.88 -19.03
C GLY A 73 -7.75 11.94 -17.99
N ILE A 74 -7.59 11.53 -16.74
CA ILE A 74 -7.22 12.38 -15.60
C ILE A 74 -5.85 11.93 -15.11
N ASN A 75 -5.02 12.88 -14.68
CA ASN A 75 -3.77 12.56 -14.01
C ASN A 75 -4.03 12.05 -12.59
N GLU A 76 -3.47 10.88 -12.25
CA GLU A 76 -3.57 10.28 -10.92
C GLU A 76 -3.04 11.22 -9.83
N ALA A 77 -1.90 11.88 -10.09
CA ALA A 77 -1.27 12.80 -9.14
C ALA A 77 -2.17 14.00 -8.82
N SER A 78 -2.98 14.44 -9.79
CA SER A 78 -3.94 15.51 -9.58
C SER A 78 -5.07 15.07 -8.65
N PHE A 79 -5.55 13.83 -8.78
CA PHE A 79 -6.56 13.27 -7.87
C PHE A 79 -6.03 13.06 -6.46
N THR A 80 -4.84 12.48 -6.31
CA THR A 80 -4.25 12.28 -4.99
C THR A 80 -3.98 13.61 -4.29
N ARG A 81 -3.49 14.62 -5.02
CA ARG A 81 -3.33 15.97 -4.49
C ARG A 81 -4.67 16.58 -4.08
N HIS A 82 -5.70 16.47 -4.91
CA HIS A 82 -7.03 16.99 -4.59
C HIS A 82 -7.67 16.30 -3.38
N ALA A 83 -7.48 14.99 -3.22
CA ALA A 83 -7.90 14.26 -2.03
C ALA A 83 -7.14 14.76 -0.79
N HIS A 84 -5.82 14.96 -0.88
CA HIS A 84 -5.04 15.51 0.23
C HIS A 84 -5.44 16.93 0.64
N GLU A 85 -5.83 17.78 -0.32
CA GLU A 85 -6.31 19.14 -0.06
C GLU A 85 -7.72 19.16 0.55
N ASN A 86 -8.49 18.06 0.47
CA ASN A 86 -9.86 17.92 0.98
C ASN A 86 -9.99 16.74 1.96
N PRO A 87 -9.86 16.95 3.29
CA PRO A 87 -9.78 15.88 4.28
C PRO A 87 -10.96 14.89 4.28
N GLU A 88 -12.18 15.38 4.02
CA GLU A 88 -13.37 14.52 3.94
C GLU A 88 -13.27 13.55 2.75
N LEU A 89 -12.86 14.06 1.58
CA LEU A 89 -12.65 13.25 0.38
C LEU A 89 -11.54 12.21 0.58
N LEU A 90 -10.48 12.56 1.30
CA LEU A 90 -9.41 11.61 1.62
C LEU A 90 -9.94 10.46 2.49
N LYS A 91 -10.74 10.77 3.51
CA LYS A 91 -11.35 9.76 4.38
C LYS A 91 -12.27 8.85 3.57
N ASP A 92 -13.19 9.43 2.81
CA ASP A 92 -14.10 8.69 1.94
C ASP A 92 -13.34 7.79 0.96
N TYR A 93 -12.26 8.28 0.36
CA TYR A 93 -11.43 7.51 -0.56
C TYR A 93 -10.75 6.31 0.10
N LEU A 94 -10.28 6.46 1.34
CA LEU A 94 -9.72 5.34 2.12
C LEU A 94 -10.80 4.31 2.45
N ASP A 95 -12.00 4.76 2.79
CA ASP A 95 -13.14 3.87 3.03
C ASP A 95 -13.52 3.10 1.75
N TRP A 96 -13.59 3.78 0.59
CA TRP A 96 -13.85 3.12 -0.69
C TRP A 96 -12.79 2.08 -1.02
N LYS A 97 -11.51 2.36 -0.73
CA LYS A 97 -10.42 1.40 -0.89
C LYS A 97 -10.59 0.19 0.02
N SER A 98 -10.97 0.40 1.28
CA SER A 98 -11.27 -0.69 2.21
C SER A 98 -12.38 -1.59 1.65
N PHE A 99 -13.49 -1.03 1.18
CA PHE A 99 -14.56 -1.81 0.55
C PHE A 99 -14.09 -2.52 -0.74
N GLY A 100 -13.30 -1.84 -1.58
CA GLY A 100 -12.74 -2.39 -2.81
C GLY A 100 -11.83 -3.61 -2.58
N THR A 101 -11.22 -3.74 -1.39
CA THR A 101 -10.43 -4.96 -1.07
C THR A 101 -11.27 -6.23 -1.04
N HIS A 102 -12.54 -6.14 -0.66
CA HIS A 102 -13.45 -7.29 -0.69
C HIS A 102 -13.70 -7.75 -2.13
N ALA A 103 -13.99 -6.82 -3.04
CA ALA A 103 -14.15 -7.13 -4.46
C ALA A 103 -12.88 -7.71 -5.08
N LEU A 104 -11.70 -7.21 -4.70
CA LEU A 104 -10.41 -7.76 -5.13
C LEU A 104 -10.18 -9.19 -4.61
N TRP A 105 -10.58 -9.47 -3.36
CA TRP A 105 -10.50 -10.80 -2.78
C TRP A 105 -11.44 -11.78 -3.47
N ASP A 106 -12.68 -11.37 -3.76
CA ASP A 106 -13.65 -12.20 -4.49
C ASP A 106 -13.17 -12.56 -5.89
N ARG A 107 -12.48 -11.62 -6.55
CA ARG A 107 -11.86 -11.86 -7.86
C ARG A 107 -10.82 -12.99 -7.84
N LEU A 108 -10.14 -13.22 -6.71
CA LEU A 108 -9.17 -14.32 -6.61
C LEU A 108 -9.84 -15.68 -6.76
N PHE A 109 -11.06 -15.86 -6.24
CA PHE A 109 -11.80 -17.11 -6.43
C PHE A 109 -12.10 -17.34 -7.91
N GLY A 110 -12.47 -16.29 -8.65
CA GLY A 110 -12.69 -16.38 -10.10
C GLY A 110 -11.42 -16.71 -10.90
N MET A 111 -10.23 -16.39 -10.41
CA MET A 111 -8.96 -16.72 -11.10
C MET A 111 -8.62 -18.21 -11.05
N ILE A 112 -9.19 -18.97 -10.10
CA ILE A 112 -8.91 -20.41 -9.95
C ILE A 112 -9.32 -21.13 -11.25
N ASP A 113 -10.49 -20.80 -11.77
CA ASP A 113 -11.07 -21.44 -12.96
C ASP A 113 -10.65 -20.78 -14.29
N ASP A 114 -9.89 -19.69 -14.26
CA ASP A 114 -9.48 -18.98 -15.47
C ASP A 114 -8.45 -19.78 -16.28
N THR A 115 -8.83 -20.28 -17.46
CA THR A 115 -7.95 -21.07 -18.32
C THR A 115 -6.95 -20.24 -19.12
N VAL A 116 -7.08 -18.91 -19.13
CA VAL A 116 -6.22 -18.00 -19.91
C VAL A 116 -4.93 -17.69 -19.16
N MET A 117 -4.97 -17.63 -17.83
CA MET A 117 -3.81 -17.33 -16.99
C MET A 117 -2.96 -18.57 -16.71
N SER A 118 -1.64 -18.42 -16.78
CA SER A 118 -0.72 -19.47 -16.34
C SER A 118 -0.80 -19.65 -14.82
N GLY A 119 -0.43 -20.84 -14.32
CA GLY A 119 -0.40 -21.09 -12.87
C GLY A 119 0.55 -20.15 -12.11
N GLN A 120 1.64 -19.71 -12.75
CA GLN A 120 2.56 -18.74 -12.16
C GLN A 120 1.94 -17.35 -12.05
N ASP A 121 1.22 -16.90 -13.08
CA ASP A 121 0.53 -15.60 -13.06
C ASP A 121 -0.56 -15.55 -12.00
N LYS A 122 -1.31 -16.66 -11.84
CA LYS A 122 -2.32 -16.80 -10.78
C LYS A 122 -1.68 -16.71 -9.39
N MET A 123 -0.56 -17.40 -9.17
CA MET A 123 0.16 -17.35 -7.90
C MET A 123 0.73 -15.96 -7.61
N PHE A 124 1.23 -15.27 -8.64
CA PHE A 124 1.70 -13.90 -8.49
C PHE A 124 0.55 -12.94 -8.15
N ALA A 125 -0.57 -13.03 -8.87
CA ALA A 125 -1.77 -12.24 -8.61
C ALA A 125 -2.31 -12.48 -7.19
N PHE A 126 -2.38 -13.73 -6.75
CA PHE A 126 -2.77 -14.10 -5.39
C PHE A 126 -1.88 -13.42 -4.34
N LYS A 127 -0.54 -13.51 -4.49
CA LYS A 127 0.41 -12.89 -3.55
C LYS A 127 0.30 -11.37 -3.51
N VAL A 128 0.14 -10.73 -4.66
CA VAL A 128 0.04 -9.27 -4.73
C VAL A 128 -1.27 -8.79 -4.10
N ILE A 129 -2.39 -9.43 -4.44
CA ILE A 129 -3.70 -9.06 -3.90
C ILE A 129 -3.74 -9.33 -2.39
N SER A 130 -3.26 -10.49 -1.91
CA SER A 130 -3.27 -10.79 -0.48
C SER A 130 -2.38 -9.87 0.35
N ALA A 131 -1.19 -9.53 -0.16
CA ALA A 131 -0.33 -8.55 0.50
C ALA A 131 -0.95 -7.15 0.51
N TYR A 132 -1.71 -6.79 -0.52
CA TYR A 132 -2.39 -5.49 -0.61
C TYR A 132 -3.61 -5.42 0.32
N THR A 133 -4.49 -6.42 0.29
CA THR A 133 -5.70 -6.46 1.13
C THR A 133 -5.34 -6.58 2.61
N GLY A 134 -4.32 -7.37 2.95
CA GLY A 134 -3.81 -7.47 4.33
C GLY A 134 -3.21 -6.17 4.88
N LYS A 135 -2.71 -5.28 4.03
CA LYS A 135 -2.22 -3.95 4.47
C LYS A 135 -3.35 -2.94 4.70
N ILE A 136 -4.43 -3.04 3.92
CA ILE A 136 -5.56 -2.10 4.02
C ILE A 136 -6.51 -2.53 5.13
N ASN A 137 -6.81 -3.82 5.20
CA ASN A 137 -7.74 -4.41 6.17
C ASN A 137 -7.03 -5.54 6.95
N PRO A 138 -6.07 -5.18 7.84
CA PRO A 138 -5.29 -6.16 8.60
C PRO A 138 -6.17 -7.02 9.52
N ASP A 139 -7.26 -6.48 10.05
CA ASP A 139 -8.14 -7.23 10.95
C ASP A 139 -8.84 -8.39 10.23
N ILE A 140 -9.17 -8.20 8.94
CA ILE A 140 -9.92 -9.18 8.14
C ILE A 140 -8.98 -10.12 7.40
N TYR A 141 -7.97 -9.57 6.74
CA TYR A 141 -7.09 -10.30 5.81
C TYR A 141 -5.63 -10.40 6.29
N GLY A 142 -5.31 -9.84 7.45
CA GLY A 142 -3.98 -9.94 8.04
C GLY A 142 -3.65 -11.37 8.48
N GLU A 143 -2.35 -11.64 8.61
CA GLU A 143 -1.87 -12.92 9.07
C GLU A 143 -2.28 -13.15 10.53
N ARG A 144 -3.05 -14.21 10.77
CA ARG A 144 -3.49 -14.59 12.11
C ARG A 144 -2.65 -15.75 12.61
N SER A 145 -1.69 -15.48 13.47
CA SER A 145 -0.99 -16.51 14.23
C SER A 145 -1.73 -16.77 15.54
N LYS A 146 -2.04 -18.05 15.81
CA LYS A 146 -2.41 -18.46 17.15
C LYS A 146 -1.11 -18.68 17.91
N VAL A 147 -0.87 -17.88 18.94
CA VAL A 147 0.21 -18.12 19.89
C VAL A 147 -0.33 -19.10 20.92
N ASP A 148 0.09 -20.36 20.84
CA ASP A 148 -0.22 -21.32 21.89
C ASP A 148 0.48 -20.87 23.17
N HIS A 149 -0.30 -20.59 24.22
CA HIS A 149 0.21 -20.08 25.50
C HIS A 149 0.96 -21.16 26.31
N ASN A 150 1.14 -22.36 25.73
CA ASN A 150 1.95 -23.42 26.31
C ASN A 150 3.44 -23.21 26.03
N VAL A 151 3.89 -21.95 26.03
CA VAL A 151 5.31 -21.60 26.11
C VAL A 151 5.73 -21.88 27.54
N THR A 152 6.04 -23.13 27.83
CA THR A 152 6.94 -23.45 28.93
C THR A 152 8.21 -22.69 28.64
N VAL A 153 8.41 -21.57 29.35
CA VAL A 153 9.68 -20.84 29.35
C VAL A 153 10.70 -21.85 29.88
N GLN A 154 11.35 -22.59 28.97
CA GLN A 154 12.51 -23.36 29.36
C GLN A 154 13.51 -22.32 29.84
N PRO A 155 13.93 -22.35 31.13
CA PRO A 155 14.99 -21.49 31.57
C PRO A 155 16.22 -21.92 30.75
N VAL A 156 16.57 -21.10 29.76
CA VAL A 156 17.89 -21.19 29.16
C VAL A 156 18.83 -20.90 30.31
N ALA A 157 19.53 -21.94 30.80
CA ALA A 157 20.56 -21.77 31.81
C ALA A 157 21.64 -20.86 31.20
N MET A 158 21.55 -19.56 31.50
CA MET A 158 22.62 -18.64 31.18
C MET A 158 23.82 -19.06 32.04
N PRO A 159 25.03 -19.20 31.46
CA PRO A 159 26.21 -19.50 32.25
C PRO A 159 26.44 -18.38 33.27
N ASP A 160 26.92 -18.73 34.46
CA ASP A 160 26.92 -17.95 35.73
C ASP A 160 27.67 -16.60 35.75
N TRP A 161 27.90 -15.94 34.61
CA TRP A 161 28.57 -14.64 34.51
C TRP A 161 27.62 -13.48 34.17
N SER A 162 26.34 -13.73 33.90
CA SER A 162 25.32 -12.68 33.75
C SER A 162 24.51 -12.47 35.05
N PHE A 163 25.17 -11.97 36.09
CA PHE A 163 24.51 -11.48 37.29
C PHE A 163 24.01 -10.03 37.08
N GLY A 164 22.74 -9.76 37.38
CA GLY A 164 22.34 -8.37 37.58
C GLY A 164 20.86 -8.02 37.72
N GLN A 165 19.90 -8.90 37.43
CA GLN A 165 18.49 -8.60 37.71
C GLN A 165 17.78 -9.82 38.31
N VAL A 166 17.70 -9.80 39.65
CA VAL A 166 16.74 -10.61 40.39
C VAL A 166 15.37 -10.02 40.06
N ILE A 167 14.59 -10.69 39.21
CA ILE A 167 13.17 -10.41 39.11
C ILE A 167 12.51 -11.25 40.20
N ASP A 168 12.08 -10.60 41.27
CA ASP A 168 11.21 -11.22 42.28
C ASP A 168 9.84 -11.48 41.63
N VAL A 169 9.70 -12.63 40.97
CA VAL A 169 8.40 -13.16 40.58
C VAL A 169 7.81 -13.85 41.79
N LYS A 170 6.86 -13.19 42.46
CA LYS A 170 6.00 -13.90 43.43
C LYS A 170 5.19 -14.95 42.66
N PRO A 171 5.17 -16.21 43.08
CA PRO A 171 4.24 -17.17 42.51
C PRO A 171 2.82 -16.67 42.76
N ILE A 172 2.02 -16.61 41.69
CA ILE A 172 0.57 -16.53 41.84
C ILE A 172 0.17 -17.87 42.46
N GLU A 173 -0.26 -17.82 43.71
CA GLU A 173 -0.93 -18.96 44.34
C GLU A 173 -2.21 -19.24 43.53
N ASP A 174 -2.18 -20.32 42.75
CA ASP A 174 -3.40 -20.97 42.27
C ASP A 174 -4.13 -21.49 43.52
N LYS A 175 -5.08 -20.69 44.01
CA LYS A 175 -6.15 -21.19 44.87
C LYS A 175 -7.18 -21.85 43.97
N THR A 176 -6.89 -23.08 43.55
CA THR A 176 -7.96 -24.08 43.46
C THR A 176 -8.48 -24.35 44.85
N ASP A 177 -9.78 -24.17 45.04
CA ASP A 177 -10.69 -25.00 45.86
C ASP A 177 -12.06 -24.28 45.97
N PRO A 178 -13.17 -24.95 46.31
CA PRO A 178 -13.88 -25.96 45.52
C PRO A 178 -15.41 -25.68 45.57
N ASP A 179 -16.09 -25.52 44.44
CA ASP A 179 -17.57 -25.42 44.49
C ASP A 179 -18.20 -26.82 44.56
N ASP A 180 -18.11 -27.40 45.76
CA ASP A 180 -19.08 -28.37 46.28
C ASP A 180 -20.39 -27.60 46.56
N GLY A 181 -21.30 -27.68 45.60
CA GLY A 181 -22.71 -27.34 45.75
C GLY A 181 -23.56 -28.57 45.52
N GLU A 182 -23.72 -29.39 46.56
CA GLU A 182 -24.76 -30.43 46.63
C GLU A 182 -26.12 -29.82 46.26
N PHE A 183 -26.76 -30.38 45.23
CA PHE A 183 -28.20 -30.29 45.03
C PHE A 183 -28.75 -31.72 44.98
N GLU A 184 -29.07 -32.24 46.17
CA GLU A 184 -30.08 -33.29 46.33
C GLU A 184 -31.47 -32.64 46.40
N GLY A 185 -32.46 -33.22 45.70
CA GLY A 185 -33.90 -33.00 45.94
C GLY A 185 -34.63 -32.14 44.93
#